data_AF-A0A843GJD2-F1
#
_entry.id   AF-A0A843GJD2-F1
#
_cell.length_a   1.000
_cell.length_b   1.000
_cell.length_c   1.000
_cell.angle_alpha   90.00
_cell.angle_beta   90.00
_cell.angle_gamma   90.00
#
_symmetry.space_group_name_H-M   'P 1'
#
loop_
_entity.id
_entity.type
_entity.pdbx_description
1 polymer ?
#
loop_
_entity_poly.entity_id
_entity_poly.type
_entity_poly.pdbx_seq_one_letter_code
_entity_poly.pdbx_strand_id
1 'polypeptide(L)' 'MKSKQQNDLATAAEKQRLKQLCIDFQKMIRTEDGARFFVFMMECYQLCDVDSFISAVSEAVAPLLHDDQNQDD' A
#
# COMPACT_ATOMS: atom_id res chain seq x y z
N MET A 1 5.05 25.79 -17.88
CA MET A 1 5.02 24.70 -16.88
C MET A 1 6.19 23.78 -17.20
N LYS A 2 7.24 23.76 -16.36
CA LYS A 2 8.43 22.92 -16.56
C LYS A 2 8.17 21.54 -15.94
N SER A 3 8.44 20.48 -16.71
CA SER A 3 8.27 19.07 -16.34
C SER A 3 8.90 18.74 -14.99
N LYS A 4 8.11 18.19 -14.05
CA LYS A 4 8.66 17.40 -12.94
C LYS A 4 8.92 15.98 -13.46
N GLN A 5 10.07 15.79 -14.11
CA GLN A 5 10.67 14.47 -14.20
C GLN A 5 11.17 14.10 -12.79
N GLN A 6 10.29 13.55 -11.96
CA GLN A 6 10.68 12.80 -10.77
C GLN A 6 10.51 11.32 -11.09
N ASN A 7 11.50 10.73 -11.76
CA ASN A 7 11.64 9.27 -11.81
C ASN A 7 13.00 8.82 -12.34
N ASP A 8 14.07 9.44 -11.86
CA ASP A 8 15.41 8.90 -12.10
C ASP A 8 16.16 8.81 -10.78
N LEU A 9 16.35 7.58 -10.33
CA LEU A 9 17.50 7.06 -9.53
C LEU A 9 17.15 5.78 -8.73
N ALA A 10 16.24 4.92 -9.20
CA ALA A 10 16.25 3.54 -8.73
C ALA A 10 17.47 2.81 -9.33
N THR A 11 18.37 2.33 -8.49
CA THR A 11 19.47 1.41 -8.86
C THR A 11 18.93 0.21 -9.62
N ALA A 12 19.78 -0.51 -10.37
CA ALA A 12 19.36 -1.73 -11.07
C ALA A 12 18.69 -2.75 -10.14
N ALA A 13 19.18 -2.84 -8.90
CA ALA A 13 18.61 -3.68 -7.85
C ALA A 13 17.21 -3.20 -7.42
N GLU A 14 17.01 -1.89 -7.21
CA GLU A 14 15.69 -1.33 -6.87
C GLU A 14 14.68 -1.49 -8.00
N LYS A 15 15.11 -1.31 -9.25
CA LYS A 15 14.27 -1.56 -10.44
C LYS A 15 13.84 -3.02 -10.51
N GLN A 16 14.76 -3.95 -10.26
CA GLN A 16 14.46 -5.38 -10.22
C GLN A 16 13.49 -5.73 -9.08
N ARG A 17 13.70 -5.16 -7.88
CA ARG A 17 12.81 -5.35 -6.74
C ARG A 17 11.41 -4.81 -7.02
N LEU A 18 11.30 -3.61 -7.59
CA LEU A 18 10.03 -3.02 -7.98
C LEU A 18 9.29 -3.90 -8.98
N LYS A 19 9.99 -4.41 -10.00
CA LYS A 19 9.40 -5.34 -10.98
C LYS A 19 8.84 -6.60 -10.31
N GLN A 20 9.57 -7.16 -9.34
CA GLN A 20 9.10 -8.33 -8.61
C GLN A 20 7.85 -8.01 -7.77
N LEU A 21 7.85 -6.87 -7.07
CA LEU A 21 6.68 -6.39 -6.32
C LEU A 21 5.45 -6.22 -7.23
N CYS A 22 5.63 -5.68 -8.45
CA CYS A 22 4.54 -5.57 -9.42
C CYS A 22 4.00 -6.93 -9.86
N ILE A 23 4.87 -7.94 -10.05
CA ILE A 23 4.45 -9.31 -10.40
C ILE A 23 3.63 -9.92 -9.27
N ASP A 24 4.07 -9.78 -8.03
CA ASP A 24 3.38 -10.36 -6.88
C ASP A 24 2.06 -9.63 -6.60
N PHE A 25 2.04 -8.30 -6.78
CA PHE A 25 0.82 -7.51 -6.77
C PHE A 25 -0.19 -7.98 -7.84
N GLN A 26 0.24 -8.27 -9.07
CA GLN A 26 -0.64 -8.81 -10.12
C GLN A 26 -1.28 -10.15 -9.74
N LYS A 27 -0.59 -10.99 -8.97
CA LYS A 27 -1.15 -12.25 -8.46
C LYS A 27 -2.18 -11.97 -7.36
N MET A 28 -1.88 -11.01 -6.47
CA MET A 28 -2.75 -10.63 -5.36
C MET A 28 -4.08 -10.06 -5.85
N ILE A 29 -4.08 -9.13 -6.82
CA ILE A 29 -5.33 -8.50 -7.30
C ILE A 29 -6.26 -9.46 -8.05
N ARG A 30 -5.80 -10.68 -8.37
CA ARG A 30 -6.66 -11.72 -8.97
C ARG A 30 -7.54 -12.40 -7.93
N THR A 31 -7.26 -12.22 -6.63
CA THR A 31 -8.16 -12.67 -5.57
C THR A 31 -9.25 -11.61 -5.34
N GLU A 32 -10.42 -12.04 -4.89
CA GLU A 32 -11.54 -11.15 -4.60
C GLU A 32 -11.17 -10.09 -3.54
N ASP A 33 -10.53 -10.53 -2.46
CA ASP A 33 -10.09 -9.63 -1.37
C ASP A 33 -8.96 -8.70 -1.83
N GLY A 34 -8.03 -9.18 -2.65
CA GLY A 34 -6.96 -8.35 -3.21
C GLY A 34 -7.50 -7.27 -4.14
N ALA A 35 -8.50 -7.59 -4.97
CA ALA A 35 -9.17 -6.62 -5.83
C ALA A 35 -9.94 -5.57 -5.01
N ARG A 36 -10.69 -6.00 -3.99
CA ARG A 36 -11.41 -5.10 -3.07
C ARG A 36 -10.45 -4.16 -2.35
N PHE A 37 -9.36 -4.70 -1.81
CA PHE A 37 -8.33 -3.91 -1.14
C PHE A 37 -7.72 -2.87 -2.10
N PHE A 38 -7.42 -3.25 -3.35
CA PHE A 38 -6.90 -2.30 -4.32
C PHE A 38 -7.88 -1.15 -4.62
N VAL A 39 -9.17 -1.44 -4.81
CA VAL A 39 -10.19 -0.39 -5.02
C VAL A 39 -10.24 0.56 -3.81
N PHE A 40 -10.29 0.01 -2.59
CA PHE A 40 -10.25 0.79 -1.35
C PHE A 40 -9.03 1.72 -1.30
N MET A 41 -7.83 1.19 -1.57
CA MET A 41 -6.58 1.97 -1.60
C MET A 41 -6.64 3.13 -2.62
N MET A 42 -7.20 2.86 -3.82
CA MET A 42 -7.32 3.87 -4.87
C MET A 42 -8.33 4.96 -4.52
N GLU A 43 -9.44 4.62 -3.87
CA GLU A 43 -10.40 5.60 -3.36
C GLU A 43 -9.78 6.47 -2.27
N CYS A 44 -9.03 5.88 -1.33
CA CYS A 44 -8.34 6.64 -0.30
C CYS A 44 -7.31 7.63 -0.88
N TYR A 45 -6.55 7.21 -1.91
CA TYR A 45 -5.58 8.08 -2.58
C TYR A 45 -6.22 9.27 -3.30
N GLN A 46 -7.50 9.16 -3.70
CA GLN A 46 -8.25 10.30 -4.26
C GLN A 46 -8.69 11.29 -3.18
N LEU A 47 -8.89 10.82 -1.94
CA LEU A 47 -9.40 11.62 -0.84
C LEU A 47 -8.31 12.36 -0.07
N CYS A 48 -7.11 11.78 0.02
CA CYS A 48 -6.02 12.31 0.81
C CYS A 48 -4.65 11.95 0.24
N ASP A 49 -3.62 12.68 0.64
CA ASP A 49 -2.24 12.32 0.32
C ASP A 49 -1.80 11.01 1.01
N VAL A 50 -0.67 10.46 0.56
CA VAL A 50 -0.16 9.17 1.03
C VAL A 50 0.10 9.15 2.53
N ASP A 51 0.61 10.25 3.10
CA ASP A 51 0.97 10.32 4.52
C ASP A 51 -0.30 10.31 5.39
N SER A 52 -1.31 11.08 4.99
CA SER A 52 -2.63 11.11 5.61
C SER A 52 -3.34 9.76 5.51
N PHE A 53 -3.24 9.10 4.37
CA PHE A 53 -3.78 7.75 4.17
C PHE A 53 -3.11 6.73 5.10
N ILE A 54 -1.78 6.72 5.16
CA ILE A 54 -1.02 5.81 6.03
C ILE A 54 -1.39 6.06 7.50
N SER A 55 -1.51 7.31 7.93
CA SER A 55 -1.93 7.63 9.31
C SER A 55 -3.33 7.09 9.60
N ALA A 56 -4.31 7.40 8.75
CA ALA A 56 -5.70 6.99 8.96
C ALA A 56 -5.86 5.46 8.98
N VAL A 57 -5.16 4.74 8.09
CA VAL A 57 -5.18 3.27 8.09
C VAL A 57 -4.47 2.70 9.30
N SER A 58 -3.32 3.26 9.70
CA SER A 58 -2.60 2.80 10.88
C SER A 58 -3.44 2.97 12.15
N GLU A 59 -4.13 4.10 12.29
CA GLU A 59 -5.06 4.36 13.40
C GLU A 59 -6.25 3.39 13.41
N ALA A 60 -6.84 3.10 12.24
CA ALA A 60 -7.97 2.19 12.14
C ALA A 60 -7.60 0.72 12.42
N VAL A 61 -6.38 0.32 12.08
CA VAL A 61 -5.90 -1.07 12.21
C VAL A 61 -5.21 -1.32 13.56
N ALA A 62 -4.66 -0.28 14.22
CA ALA A 62 -3.97 -0.41 15.50
C ALA A 62 -4.77 -1.19 16.56
N PRO A 63 -6.09 -0.95 16.78
CA PRO A 63 -6.87 -1.72 17.74
C PRO A 63 -6.90 -3.23 17.43
N LEU A 64 -7.01 -3.61 16.15
CA LEU A 64 -7.07 -5.00 15.70
C LEU A 64 -5.75 -5.76 15.93
N LEU A 65 -4.62 -5.06 15.94
CA LEU A 65 -3.31 -5.65 16.23
C LEU A 65 -3.04 -5.83 17.72
N HIS A 66 -3.72 -5.04 18.57
CA HIS A 66 -3.60 -5.12 20.02
C HIS A 66 -4.57 -6.13 20.65
N ASP A 67 -5.69 -6.42 19.99
CA ASP A 67 -6.64 -7.45 20.44
C ASP A 67 -6.10 -8.89 20.33
N ASP A 68 -5.08 -9.14 19.49
CA ASP A 68 -4.35 -10.41 19.41
C ASP A 68 -3.27 -10.59 20.52
N GLN A 69 -3.05 -9.57 21.37
CA GLN A 69 -2.16 -9.68 22.54
C GLN A 69 -2.89 -9.80 23.90
N ASN A 70 -4.23 -9.84 23.91
CA ASN A 70 -5.05 -9.94 25.13
C ASN A 70 -6.08 -11.09 25.08
N GLN A 71 -5.77 -12.21 24.41
CA GLN A 71 -6.54 -13.47 24.48
C GLN A 71 -5.76 -14.58 25.20
N ASP A 72 -5.33 -14.32 26.44
CA ASP A 72 -4.88 -15.33 27.41
C ASP A 72 -4.95 -14.71 28.82
N ASP A 73 -6.17 -14.41 29.27
CA ASP A 73 -6.54 -14.33 30.71
C ASP A 73 -8.03 -14.72 30.87
#